data_AF-A0AAW7KZL4-F1
#
_entry.id   AF-A0AAW7KZL4-F1
#
_cell.length_a   1.000
_cell.length_b   1.000
_cell.length_c   1.000
_cell.angle_alpha   90.00
_cell.angle_beta   90.00
_cell.angle_gamma   90.00
#
_symmetry.space_group_name_H-M   'P 1'
#
loop_
_entity.id
_entity.type
_entity.pdbx_description
1 polymer ?
#
loop_
_entity_poly.entity_id
_entity_poly.type
_entity_poly.pdbx_seq_one_letter_code
_entity_poly.pdbx_strand_id
1 'polypeptide(L)'
;MSIKANHYIHGIISWCLLTGCLSVSAEQSEMQRLYDFDEKVHYKQTQIDTNNYHLEIQSDDYPHFRNQSVFLLRHANRLCHDNPFMLKVTEGVQEYQRFPTKPRAYQPPLSVFVQCEMPAEKTSKK
;
A
#
# COMPACT_ATOMS: atom_id res chain seq x y z
N MET A 1 -35.74 -67.93 33.92
CA MET A 1 -34.96 -67.51 32.74
C MET A 1 -34.88 -65.99 32.80
N SER A 2 -33.70 -65.46 33.12
CA SER A 2 -33.51 -64.11 33.70
C SER A 2 -33.92 -62.95 32.81
N ILE A 3 -34.55 -61.97 33.46
CA ILE A 3 -34.99 -60.67 32.96
C ILE A 3 -33.75 -59.77 32.78
N LYS A 4 -33.65 -59.09 31.64
CA LYS A 4 -32.58 -58.13 31.30
C LYS A 4 -32.68 -56.88 32.18
N ALA A 5 -31.60 -56.50 32.83
CA ALA A 5 -31.46 -55.21 33.52
C ALA A 5 -30.82 -54.18 32.58
N ASN A 6 -31.56 -53.09 32.39
CA ASN A 6 -31.22 -51.88 31.66
C ASN A 6 -30.34 -50.99 32.56
N HIS A 7 -29.12 -50.64 32.13
CA HIS A 7 -28.26 -49.69 32.85
C HIS A 7 -28.11 -48.40 32.04
N TYR A 8 -28.72 -47.34 32.57
CA TYR A 8 -28.76 -45.99 32.03
C TYR A 8 -27.94 -45.11 32.98
N ILE A 9 -26.69 -44.78 32.64
CA ILE A 9 -25.80 -44.05 33.56
C ILE A 9 -24.85 -43.13 32.77
N HIS A 10 -25.13 -41.82 32.86
CA HIS A 10 -24.29 -40.61 32.75
C HIS A 10 -23.39 -40.44 31.50
N GLY A 11 -23.54 -39.44 30.64
CA GLY A 11 -24.08 -38.10 30.86
C GLY A 11 -23.05 -37.17 31.52
N ILE A 12 -21.87 -36.97 30.90
CA ILE A 12 -21.03 -35.79 31.16
C ILE A 12 -20.45 -35.32 29.83
N ILE A 13 -21.04 -34.22 29.37
CA ILE A 13 -20.66 -33.39 28.23
C ILE A 13 -19.27 -32.82 28.52
N SER A 14 -18.24 -33.36 27.87
CA SER A 14 -16.92 -32.72 27.79
C SER A 14 -16.94 -31.75 26.62
N TRP A 15 -17.42 -30.54 26.89
CA TRP A 15 -17.38 -29.39 25.99
C TRP A 15 -16.65 -28.28 26.72
N CYS A 16 -15.52 -27.84 26.16
CA CYS A 16 -14.58 -26.77 26.54
C CYS A 16 -13.16 -27.39 26.48
N LEU A 17 -12.22 -26.92 25.67
CA LEU A 17 -11.88 -25.54 25.33
C LEU A 17 -11.20 -25.52 23.94
N LEU A 18 -11.83 -24.87 22.95
CA LEU A 18 -11.12 -24.38 21.77
C LEU A 18 -10.82 -22.90 22.01
N THR A 19 -9.77 -22.61 22.77
CA THR A 19 -9.18 -21.27 22.82
C THR A 19 -8.45 -21.06 21.50
N GLY A 20 -9.17 -20.60 20.48
CA GLY A 20 -8.59 -20.10 19.25
C GLY A 20 -7.74 -18.87 19.56
N CYS A 21 -6.47 -18.91 19.17
CA CYS A 21 -5.59 -17.77 19.24
C CYS A 21 -6.08 -16.75 18.20
N LEU A 22 -6.70 -15.65 18.64
CA LEU A 22 -6.93 -14.49 17.78
C LEU A 22 -5.58 -13.83 17.53
N SER A 23 -4.89 -14.25 16.48
CA SER A 23 -3.82 -13.46 15.90
C SER A 23 -4.45 -12.17 15.37
N VAL A 24 -4.38 -11.09 16.17
CA VAL A 24 -4.48 -9.72 15.65
C VAL A 24 -3.34 -9.59 14.64
N SER A 25 -3.68 -9.75 13.36
CA SER A 25 -2.82 -9.30 12.28
C SER A 25 -2.76 -7.80 12.45
N ALA A 26 -1.64 -7.29 12.98
CA ALA A 26 -1.30 -5.89 12.80
C ALA A 26 -1.37 -5.66 11.29
N GLU A 27 -2.24 -4.74 10.85
CA GLU A 27 -2.44 -4.41 9.45
C GLU A 27 -1.09 -3.97 8.87
N GLN A 28 -0.38 -4.94 8.30
CA GLN A 28 0.97 -4.74 7.81
C GLN A 28 0.76 -4.08 6.46
N SER A 29 1.05 -2.78 6.36
CA SER A 29 0.95 -2.00 5.13
C SER A 29 1.57 -2.78 3.97
N GLU A 30 0.75 -3.41 3.14
CA GLU A 30 1.23 -4.34 2.13
C GLU A 30 1.82 -3.52 0.97
N MET A 31 3.12 -3.67 0.74
CA MET A 31 3.79 -3.04 -0.40
C MET A 31 3.36 -3.74 -1.69
N GLN A 32 2.73 -2.98 -2.58
CA GLN A 32 2.27 -3.46 -3.88
C GLN A 32 3.25 -3.07 -4.98
N ARG A 33 3.59 -4.02 -5.85
CA ARG A 33 4.36 -3.76 -7.08
C ARG A 33 3.39 -3.66 -8.25
N LEU A 34 3.41 -2.54 -8.95
CA LEU A 34 2.39 -2.15 -9.92
C LEU A 34 3.05 -1.63 -11.20
N TYR A 35 2.25 -1.52 -12.26
CA TYR A 35 2.66 -0.99 -13.55
C TYR A 35 1.58 -0.06 -14.10
N ASP A 36 1.98 1.11 -14.56
CA ASP A 36 1.11 2.05 -15.27
C ASP A 36 1.33 1.91 -16.77
N PHE A 37 0.27 1.58 -17.51
CA PHE A 37 0.35 1.31 -18.94
C PHE A 37 0.46 2.59 -19.79
N ASP A 38 -0.08 3.72 -19.31
CA ASP A 38 -0.10 4.98 -20.05
C ASP A 38 1.29 5.60 -20.10
N GLU A 39 1.93 5.74 -18.93
CA GLU A 39 3.26 6.32 -18.78
C GLU A 39 4.38 5.27 -18.85
N LYS A 40 4.01 3.98 -18.89
CA LYS A 40 4.90 2.82 -18.99
C LYS A 40 5.93 2.74 -17.86
N VAL A 41 5.48 2.99 -16.63
CA VAL A 41 6.34 2.99 -15.44
C VAL A 41 6.00 1.85 -14.48
N HIS A 42 7.03 1.20 -13.97
CA HIS A 42 6.91 0.29 -12.83
C HIS A 42 7.03 1.09 -11.55
N TYR A 43 6.20 0.79 -10.56
CA TYR A 43 6.27 1.45 -9.27
C TYR A 43 5.94 0.52 -8.12
N LYS A 44 6.40 0.91 -6.92
CA LYS A 44 5.93 0.33 -5.67
C LYS A 44 5.07 1.35 -4.95
N GLN A 45 3.99 0.88 -4.33
CA GLN A 45 3.12 1.68 -3.50
C GLN A 45 2.97 1.01 -2.12
N THR A 46 3.20 1.80 -1.08
CA THR A 46 2.94 1.40 0.30
C THR A 46 1.93 2.39 0.87
N GLN A 47 0.77 1.89 1.30
CA GLN A 47 -0.20 2.70 2.02
C GLN A 47 0.20 2.76 3.50
N ILE A 48 0.57 3.95 3.97
CA ILE A 48 1.00 4.15 5.37
C ILE A 48 -0.23 4.27 6.26
N ASP A 49 -1.23 5.03 5.80
CA ASP A 49 -2.55 5.15 6.42
C ASP A 49 -3.60 5.58 5.36
N THR A 50 -4.78 6.03 5.79
CA THR A 50 -5.88 6.45 4.92
C THR A 50 -5.50 7.58 3.95
N ASN A 51 -4.60 8.49 4.33
CA ASN A 51 -4.28 9.70 3.56
C ASN A 51 -2.80 9.81 3.19
N ASN A 52 -1.96 8.87 3.63
CA ASN A 52 -0.52 8.91 3.42
C ASN A 52 -0.02 7.68 2.67
N TYR A 53 0.76 7.93 1.62
CA TYR A 53 1.30 6.90 0.74
C TYR A 53 2.78 7.13 0.50
N HIS A 54 3.53 6.04 0.33
CA HIS A 54 4.90 6.07 -0.17
C HIS A 54 4.97 5.43 -1.55
N LEU A 55 5.57 6.14 -2.50
CA LEU A 55 5.74 5.72 -3.89
C LEU A 55 7.23 5.59 -4.23
N GLU A 56 7.61 4.48 -4.86
CA GLU A 56 8.92 4.28 -5.49
C GLU A 56 8.76 4.01 -6.99
N ILE A 57 9.01 5.02 -7.83
CA ILE A 57 8.83 4.92 -9.28
C ILE A 57 10.17 4.55 -9.90
N GLN A 58 10.23 3.42 -10.59
CA GLN A 58 11.48 2.86 -11.10
C GLN A 58 12.04 3.70 -12.25
N SER A 59 13.36 3.88 -12.25
CA SER A 59 14.10 4.47 -13.36
C SER A 59 14.67 3.35 -14.23
N ASP A 60 14.11 3.15 -15.41
CA ASP A 60 14.57 2.16 -16.40
C ASP A 60 15.45 2.80 -17.51
N ASP A 61 15.22 4.07 -17.89
CA ASP A 61 16.07 4.82 -18.82
C ASP A 61 16.07 6.37 -18.66
N TYR A 62 16.93 7.06 -19.45
CA TYR A 62 17.13 8.52 -19.40
C TYR A 62 15.91 9.36 -19.84
N PRO A 63 15.21 9.00 -20.93
CA PRO A 63 13.95 9.65 -21.31
C PRO A 63 12.84 9.52 -20.26
N HIS A 64 12.96 8.60 -19.29
CA HIS A 64 11.86 8.24 -18.41
C HIS A 64 11.54 9.21 -17.28
N PHE A 65 12.43 10.12 -16.88
CA PHE A 65 12.11 11.02 -15.75
C PHE A 65 10.88 11.90 -16.04
N ARG A 66 10.66 12.27 -17.31
CA ARG A 66 9.44 12.97 -17.71
C ARG A 66 8.20 12.12 -17.43
N ASN A 67 8.20 10.86 -17.88
CA ASN A 67 7.08 9.95 -17.69
C ASN A 67 6.86 9.66 -16.19
N GLN A 68 7.93 9.48 -15.42
CA GLN A 68 7.87 9.33 -13.96
C GLN A 68 7.20 10.55 -13.29
N SER A 69 7.53 11.76 -13.74
CA SER A 69 6.98 13.01 -13.21
C SER A 69 5.49 13.18 -13.55
N VAL A 70 5.11 12.89 -14.81
CA VAL A 70 3.72 12.94 -15.26
C VAL A 70 2.88 11.87 -14.56
N PHE A 71 3.40 10.64 -14.46
CA PHE A 71 2.80 9.56 -13.69
C PHE A 71 2.58 9.98 -12.24
N LEU A 72 3.62 10.49 -11.56
CA LEU A 72 3.55 10.88 -10.16
C LEU A 72 2.39 11.85 -9.89
N LEU A 73 2.29 12.92 -10.69
CA LEU A 73 1.25 13.93 -10.52
C LEU A 73 -0.15 13.37 -10.77
N ARG A 74 -0.33 12.61 -11.85
CA ARG A 74 -1.63 11.98 -12.18
C ARG A 74 -2.04 10.95 -11.14
N HIS A 75 -1.09 10.11 -10.70
CA HIS A 75 -1.34 9.04 -9.75
C HIS A 75 -1.62 9.58 -8.35
N ALA A 76 -0.88 10.58 -7.88
CA ALA A 76 -1.16 11.27 -6.62
C ALA A 76 -2.56 11.89 -6.62
N ASN A 77 -2.95 12.56 -7.70
CA ASN A 77 -4.29 13.11 -7.85
C ASN A 77 -5.40 12.03 -7.77
N ARG A 78 -5.18 10.86 -8.38
CA ARG A 78 -6.10 9.72 -8.27
C ARG A 78 -6.16 9.15 -6.86
N LEU A 79 -5.01 8.97 -6.20
CA LEU A 79 -4.92 8.47 -4.83
C LEU A 79 -5.67 9.38 -3.86
N CYS A 80 -5.58 10.69 -4.07
CA CYS A 80 -6.25 11.69 -3.23
C CYS A 80 -7.67 12.03 -3.69
N HIS A 81 -8.26 11.28 -4.62
CA HIS A 81 -9.62 11.51 -5.12
C HIS A 81 -9.86 12.96 -5.57
N ASP A 82 -8.92 13.51 -6.34
CA ASP A 82 -8.92 14.90 -6.83
C ASP A 82 -8.85 15.99 -5.74
N ASN A 83 -8.60 15.62 -4.47
CA ASN A 83 -8.31 16.57 -3.40
C ASN A 83 -6.86 17.10 -3.51
N PRO A 84 -6.58 18.29 -2.97
CA PRO A 84 -5.20 18.79 -2.87
C PRO A 84 -4.29 17.80 -2.13
N PHE A 85 -3.02 17.80 -2.50
CA PHE A 85 -2.03 16.91 -1.91
C PHE A 85 -0.66 17.57 -1.84
N MET A 86 0.13 17.13 -0.87
CA MET A 86 1.53 17.49 -0.72
C MET A 86 2.43 16.34 -1.19
N LEU A 87 3.49 16.69 -1.92
CA LEU A 87 4.53 15.76 -2.34
C LEU A 87 5.83 16.08 -1.60
N LYS A 88 6.36 15.10 -0.87
CA LYS A 88 7.71 15.15 -0.32
C LYS A 88 8.61 14.20 -1.09
N VAL A 89 9.36 14.75 -2.06
CA VAL A 89 10.34 14.01 -2.84
C VAL A 89 11.60 13.82 -2.00
N THR A 90 12.03 12.57 -1.80
CA THR A 90 13.18 12.25 -0.95
C THR A 90 14.41 11.81 -1.74
N GLU A 91 14.22 11.23 -2.93
CA GLU A 91 15.31 10.74 -3.77
C GLU A 91 14.89 10.64 -5.25
N GLY A 92 15.86 10.50 -6.16
CA GLY A 92 15.62 10.10 -7.55
C GLY A 92 15.27 11.24 -8.51
N VAL A 93 15.39 12.50 -8.08
CA VAL A 93 15.30 13.66 -8.98
C VAL A 93 16.45 13.62 -9.98
N GLN A 94 16.14 13.66 -11.27
CA GLN A 94 17.13 13.59 -12.33
C GLN A 94 17.39 14.96 -12.97
N GLU A 95 18.66 15.25 -13.23
CA GLU A 95 19.06 16.43 -14.01
C GLU A 95 18.79 16.21 -15.50
N TYR A 96 18.33 17.26 -16.18
CA TYR A 96 17.96 17.22 -17.60
C TYR A 96 19.13 16.85 -18.54
N GLN A 97 20.38 17.18 -18.18
CA GLN A 97 21.54 17.10 -19.07
C GLN A 97 22.57 16.03 -18.67
N ARG A 98 22.22 15.04 -17.85
CA ARG A 98 23.25 14.11 -17.39
C ARG A 98 23.82 13.34 -18.58
N PHE A 99 25.11 13.55 -18.83
CA PHE A 99 25.82 12.90 -19.91
C PHE A 99 25.79 11.38 -19.70
N PRO A 100 25.52 10.58 -20.73
CA PRO A 100 25.58 9.13 -20.62
C PRO A 100 27.01 8.70 -20.30
N THR A 101 27.26 8.28 -19.06
CA THR A 101 28.53 7.69 -18.65
C THR A 101 28.63 6.24 -19.15
N LYS A 102 29.85 5.77 -19.43
CA LYS A 102 30.14 4.35 -19.68
C LYS A 102 31.16 3.86 -18.64
N PRO A 103 30.78 2.90 -17.76
CA PRO A 103 29.46 2.28 -17.61
C PRO A 103 28.39 3.27 -17.10
N ARG A 104 27.11 2.96 -17.32
CA ARG A 104 26.01 3.79 -16.81
C ARG A 104 25.99 3.73 -15.29
N ALA A 105 25.94 4.88 -14.63
CA ALA A 105 25.64 4.93 -13.21
C ALA A 105 24.21 4.42 -12.97
N TYR A 106 24.01 3.63 -11.92
CA TYR A 106 22.68 3.24 -11.46
C TYR A 106 21.89 4.51 -11.08
N GLN A 107 20.66 4.61 -11.57
CA GLN A 107 19.76 5.70 -11.22
C GLN A 107 18.79 5.20 -10.14
N PRO A 108 18.75 5.85 -8.96
CA PRO A 108 17.78 5.47 -7.95
C PRO A 108 16.35 5.80 -8.42
N PRO A 109 15.35 5.06 -7.93
CA PRO A 109 13.95 5.35 -8.21
C PRO A 109 13.55 6.73 -7.68
N LEU A 110 12.58 7.37 -8.33
CA LEU A 110 11.94 8.56 -7.80
C LEU A 110 11.11 8.16 -6.58
N SER A 111 11.57 8.56 -5.39
CA SER A 111 10.96 8.19 -4.11
C SER A 111 10.23 9.38 -3.51
N VAL A 112 8.94 9.20 -3.22
CA VAL A 112 8.04 10.30 -2.84
C VAL A 112 7.04 9.86 -1.80
N PHE A 113 6.83 10.70 -0.79
CA PHE A 113 5.66 10.61 0.09
C PHE A 113 4.54 11.51 -0.42
N VAL A 114 3.35 10.94 -0.54
CA VAL A 114 2.12 11.63 -0.93
C VAL A 114 1.24 11.75 0.31
N GLN A 115 0.86 12.98 0.65
CA GLN A 115 -0.07 13.29 1.73
C GLN A 115 -1.29 13.97 1.13
N CYS A 116 -2.45 13.31 1.20
CA CYS A 116 -3.72 13.88 0.77
C CYS A 116 -4.26 14.84 1.83
N GLU A 117 -4.73 16.01 1.41
CA GLU A 117 -5.48 16.90 2.30
C GLU A 117 -6.89 16.33 2.49
N MET A 118 -7.33 16.22 3.74
CA MET A 118 -8.71 15.87 4.01
C MET A 118 -9.61 17.01 3.52
N PRO A 119 -10.71 16.71 2.81
CA PRO A 119 -11.68 17.74 2.48
C PRO A 119 -12.12 18.41 3.78
N ALA A 120 -12.04 19.73 3.83
CA ALA A 120 -12.54 20.48 4.97
C ALA A 120 -13.99 20.04 5.20
N GLU A 121 -14.25 19.39 6.34
CA GLU A 121 -15.61 19.06 6.76
C GLU A 121 -16.39 20.36 6.65
N LYS A 122 -17.34 20.42 5.71
CA LYS A 122 -18.25 21.56 5.61
C LYS A 122 -19.03 21.56 6.92
N THR A 123 -18.53 22.31 7.89
CA THR A 123 -19.18 22.53 9.17
C THR A 123 -20.59 22.99 8.83
N SER A 124 -21.53 22.09 9.00
CA SER A 124 -22.95 22.34 8.87
C SER A 124 -23.25 23.47 9.85
N LYS A 125 -23.40 24.69 9.33
CA LYS A 125 -23.97 25.81 10.07
C LYS A 125 -25.39 25.39 10.44
N LYS A 126 -25.53 24.94 11.69
CA LYS A 126 -26.82 24.80 12.36
C LYS A 126 -27.37 26.18 12.72
#